data_AF-A0A2D6X8H7-F1
#
_entry.id   AF-A0A2D6X8H7-F1
#
_cell.length_a   1.000
_cell.length_b   1.000
_cell.length_c   1.000
_cell.angle_alpha   90.00
_cell.angle_beta   90.00
_cell.angle_gamma   90.00
#
_symmetry.space_group_name_H-M   'P 1'
#
loop_
_entity.id
_entity.type
_entity.pdbx_description
1 polymer ?
#
loop_
_entity_poly.entity_id
_entity_poly.type
_entity_poly.pdbx_seq_one_letter_code
_entity_poly.pdbx_strand_id
1 'polypeptide(L)'
;MARKRKKVKKDKVKYKLGDGISEVSYKGDDALTAWKEWVEKAKSISGDTMGVQTFTGSLYEMLAQHGIVGRIMGNSGPKETPGLGKELEALNTLFTEPDFSKEQMNSLQSVIDIIFSHGKEQGDLNPRNIKFDGIDKIKRAQGTATKKPVYGHYRTPKYVRYRRIVRGKEEQDAVDKTWFSPNKGEAMPPMWQAIYGDGSKAPFDGVKGLAHILTKGLKMLNEAEHSITKDGPVKIEQQGAAEKAYNGLGEIRAMMNAMAKDDEFTTSKGNFATTRARTRLMSVPISTHTNAESQTVKALLGAIGQPGRIDDFYIYISRRQVNHMAKLAGWKPPEKEEVKTSADIEIRDWRTVMKVMV
;
A
#
# COMPACT_ATOMS: atom_id res chain seq x y z
N MET A 1 -36.69 -12.43 -17.48
CA MET A 1 -35.30 -12.58 -17.97
C MET A 1 -34.35 -11.78 -17.09
N ALA A 2 -33.56 -12.44 -16.24
CA ALA A 2 -32.58 -11.76 -15.40
C ALA A 2 -31.34 -11.39 -16.23
N ARG A 3 -31.04 -10.08 -16.34
CA ARG A 3 -29.83 -9.57 -16.98
C ARG A 3 -28.60 -10.11 -16.22
N LYS A 4 -27.87 -11.04 -16.83
CA LYS A 4 -26.55 -11.49 -16.36
C LYS A 4 -25.65 -10.26 -16.26
N ARG A 5 -25.31 -9.82 -15.03
CA ARG A 5 -24.26 -8.83 -14.77
C ARG A 5 -22.97 -9.36 -15.40
N LYS A 6 -22.46 -8.70 -16.44
CA LYS A 6 -21.13 -8.94 -16.99
C LYS A 6 -20.13 -8.80 -15.84
N LYS A 7 -19.48 -9.89 -15.43
CA LYS A 7 -18.33 -9.82 -14.52
C LYS A 7 -17.27 -8.97 -15.23
N VAL A 8 -17.04 -7.75 -14.74
CA VAL A 8 -15.89 -6.94 -15.14
C VAL A 8 -14.66 -7.82 -14.89
N LYS A 9 -13.87 -8.07 -15.94
CA LYS A 9 -12.58 -8.74 -15.79
C LYS A 9 -11.77 -7.86 -14.84
N LYS A 10 -11.55 -8.32 -13.60
CA LYS A 10 -10.62 -7.67 -12.70
C LYS A 10 -9.24 -7.80 -13.34
N ASP A 11 -8.60 -6.69 -13.66
CA ASP A 11 -7.22 -6.71 -14.13
C ASP A 11 -6.36 -7.32 -13.03
N LYS A 12 -5.88 -8.54 -13.29
CA LYS A 12 -5.00 -9.26 -12.39
C LYS A 12 -3.58 -8.82 -12.68
N VAL A 13 -2.90 -8.30 -11.67
CA VAL A 13 -1.49 -7.91 -11.79
C VAL A 13 -0.62 -8.90 -11.04
N LYS A 14 0.42 -9.40 -11.71
CA LYS A 14 1.43 -10.26 -11.10
C LYS A 14 2.58 -9.41 -10.55
N TYR A 15 2.99 -9.65 -9.32
CA TYR A 15 4.18 -9.07 -8.74
C TYR A 15 4.74 -9.94 -7.63
N LYS A 16 5.91 -9.56 -7.10
CA LYS A 16 6.63 -10.31 -6.07
C LYS A 16 6.12 -9.93 -4.68
N LEU A 17 5.67 -10.91 -3.90
CA LEU A 17 5.24 -10.74 -2.50
C LEU A 17 6.16 -11.57 -1.61
N GLY A 18 7.19 -10.93 -1.06
CA GLY A 18 8.29 -11.63 -0.37
C GLY A 18 8.99 -12.61 -1.32
N ASP A 19 9.09 -13.88 -0.93
CA ASP A 19 9.67 -14.94 -1.77
C ASP A 19 8.67 -15.53 -2.80
N GLY A 20 7.40 -15.11 -2.78
CA GLY A 20 6.33 -15.65 -3.62
C GLY A 20 5.97 -14.75 -4.80
N ILE A 21 5.17 -15.30 -5.72
CA ILE A 21 4.54 -14.55 -6.81
C ILE A 21 3.06 -14.44 -6.51
N SER A 22 2.56 -13.21 -6.38
CA SER A 22 1.17 -12.91 -6.11
C SER A 22 0.48 -12.40 -7.36
N GLU A 23 -0.75 -12.87 -7.60
CA GLU A 23 -1.74 -12.18 -8.43
C GLU A 23 -2.66 -11.37 -7.52
N VAL A 24 -2.80 -10.07 -7.79
CA VAL A 24 -3.76 -9.22 -7.07
C VAL A 24 -4.93 -8.88 -7.94
N SER A 25 -6.12 -8.94 -7.34
CA SER A 25 -7.33 -8.41 -7.94
C SER A 25 -7.83 -7.22 -7.11
N TYR A 26 -7.95 -6.05 -7.74
CA TYR A 26 -8.48 -4.87 -7.07
C TYR A 26 -10.01 -4.91 -7.06
N LYS A 27 -10.60 -4.75 -5.87
CA LYS A 27 -12.01 -4.43 -5.69
C LYS A 27 -12.13 -2.95 -5.35
N GLY A 28 -11.99 -2.07 -6.33
CA GLY A 28 -12.14 -0.63 -6.07
C GLY A 28 -12.27 0.19 -7.34
N ASP A 29 -13.24 1.10 -7.36
CA ASP A 29 -13.32 2.14 -8.38
C ASP A 29 -11.98 2.86 -8.48
N ASP A 30 -11.49 2.95 -9.70
CA ASP A 30 -10.11 2.97 -10.09
C ASP A 30 -9.32 4.18 -9.53
N ALA A 31 -8.60 3.98 -8.41
CA ALA A 31 -7.72 5.01 -7.84
C ALA A 31 -6.59 5.40 -8.81
N LEU A 32 -6.22 4.50 -9.73
CA LEU A 32 -5.25 4.78 -10.80
C LEU A 32 -5.86 5.75 -11.81
N THR A 33 -7.13 5.53 -12.21
CA THR A 33 -7.86 6.48 -13.06
C THR A 33 -8.02 7.84 -12.36
N ALA A 34 -8.41 7.85 -11.08
CA ALA A 34 -8.53 9.10 -10.32
C ALA A 34 -7.18 9.85 -10.21
N TRP A 35 -6.07 9.14 -10.05
CA TRP A 35 -4.73 9.72 -10.08
C TRP A 35 -4.40 10.33 -11.44
N LYS A 36 -4.65 9.61 -12.54
CA LYS A 36 -4.42 10.12 -13.90
C LYS A 36 -5.26 11.36 -14.19
N GLU A 37 -6.55 11.33 -13.87
CA GLU A 37 -7.44 12.48 -14.02
C GLU A 37 -6.95 13.69 -13.22
N TRP A 38 -6.44 13.46 -12.00
CA TRP A 38 -5.86 14.51 -11.17
C TRP A 38 -4.59 15.10 -11.76
N VAL A 39 -3.66 14.27 -12.24
CA VAL A 39 -2.43 14.73 -12.86
C VAL A 39 -2.75 15.57 -14.11
N GLU A 40 -3.64 15.09 -14.98
CA GLU A 40 -4.03 15.81 -16.20
C GLU A 40 -4.74 17.12 -15.88
N LYS A 41 -5.67 17.12 -14.91
CA LYS A 41 -6.33 18.35 -14.47
C LYS A 41 -5.32 19.36 -13.92
N ALA A 42 -4.39 18.92 -13.06
CA ALA A 42 -3.34 19.79 -12.50
C ALA A 42 -2.39 20.33 -13.58
N LYS A 43 -2.07 19.56 -14.61
CA LYS A 43 -1.26 20.02 -15.75
C LYS A 43 -2.00 21.00 -16.64
N SER A 44 -3.31 20.87 -16.79
CA SER A 44 -4.12 21.76 -17.65
C SER A 44 -4.30 23.18 -17.10
N ILE A 45 -4.10 23.37 -15.79
CA ILE A 45 -4.30 24.67 -15.13
C ILE A 45 -3.00 25.46 -15.18
N SER A 46 -2.97 26.53 -15.98
CA SER A 46 -1.80 27.41 -16.12
C SER A 46 -1.65 28.42 -14.98
N GLY A 47 -0.44 28.99 -14.82
CA GLY A 47 -0.19 30.12 -13.92
C GLY A 47 -1.17 31.27 -14.10
N ASP A 48 -1.54 31.55 -15.35
CA ASP A 48 -2.51 32.59 -15.69
C ASP A 48 -3.91 32.30 -15.11
N THR A 49 -4.40 31.08 -15.32
CA THR A 49 -5.66 30.60 -14.75
C THR A 49 -5.62 30.67 -13.22
N MET A 50 -4.48 30.44 -12.59
CA MET A 50 -4.31 30.55 -11.13
C MET A 50 -4.17 31.99 -10.63
N GLY A 51 -4.06 32.95 -11.53
CA GLY A 51 -3.84 34.35 -11.21
C GLY A 51 -2.40 34.72 -10.83
N VAL A 52 -1.42 33.92 -11.26
CA VAL A 52 0.02 34.06 -11.00
C VAL A 52 0.77 34.34 -12.31
N GLN A 53 0.80 35.61 -12.71
CA GLN A 53 1.33 36.04 -14.03
C GLN A 53 2.82 35.74 -14.27
N THR A 54 3.63 35.73 -13.22
CA THR A 54 5.08 35.50 -13.33
C THR A 54 5.43 34.03 -13.48
N PHE A 55 4.45 33.14 -13.34
CA PHE A 55 4.65 31.71 -13.41
C PHE A 55 4.14 31.19 -14.74
N THR A 56 5.04 30.69 -15.58
CA THR A 56 4.72 30.14 -16.91
C THR A 56 4.35 28.67 -16.89
N GLY A 57 4.38 28.05 -15.71
CA GLY A 57 4.12 26.62 -15.55
C GLY A 57 2.67 26.25 -15.26
N SER A 58 2.45 24.97 -15.00
CA SER A 58 1.16 24.40 -14.59
C SER A 58 0.98 24.32 -13.06
N LEU A 59 -0.25 24.13 -12.59
CA LEU A 59 -0.53 23.86 -11.18
C LEU A 59 0.24 22.63 -10.68
N TYR A 60 0.39 21.61 -11.52
CA TYR A 60 1.23 20.44 -11.20
C TYR A 60 2.68 20.82 -10.92
N GLU A 61 3.29 21.63 -11.79
CA GLU A 61 4.67 22.11 -11.60
C GLU A 61 4.80 23.02 -10.38
N MET A 62 3.79 23.87 -10.14
CA MET A 62 3.76 24.72 -8.96
C MET A 62 3.68 23.89 -7.68
N LEU A 63 2.91 22.79 -7.67
CA LEU A 63 2.86 21.84 -6.54
C LEU A 63 4.19 21.12 -6.34
N ALA A 64 4.82 20.66 -7.42
CA ALA A 64 6.14 20.01 -7.35
C ALA A 64 7.23 20.95 -6.82
N GLN A 65 7.14 22.24 -7.16
CA GLN A 65 8.08 23.28 -6.70
C GLN A 65 7.69 23.90 -5.35
N HIS A 66 6.49 23.61 -4.83
CA HIS A 66 5.97 24.23 -3.62
C HIS A 66 6.81 23.82 -2.40
N GLY A 67 7.43 24.79 -1.72
CA GLY A 67 8.37 24.57 -0.61
C GLY A 67 9.81 24.98 -0.96
N ILE A 68 10.12 25.13 -2.25
CA ILE A 68 11.40 25.71 -2.69
C ILE A 68 11.29 27.23 -2.52
N VAL A 69 11.79 27.75 -1.40
CA VAL A 69 11.86 29.19 -1.15
C VAL A 69 12.83 29.80 -2.17
N GLY A 70 12.28 30.50 -3.18
CA GLY A 70 13.07 31.34 -4.06
C GLY A 70 13.89 32.34 -3.23
N ARG A 71 15.11 32.66 -3.69
CA ARG A 71 16.08 33.51 -2.98
C ARG A 71 15.39 34.68 -2.25
N ILE A 72 15.51 34.72 -0.93
CA ILE A 72 15.28 35.95 -0.16
C ILE A 72 16.40 36.91 -0.60
N MET A 73 16.06 38.07 -1.15
CA MET A 73 17.05 39.12 -1.36
C MET A 73 17.62 39.53 0.01
N GLY A 74 18.83 39.05 0.31
CA GLY A 74 19.53 39.31 1.58
C GLY A 74 20.17 38.06 2.18
N ASN A 75 21.45 37.84 1.88
CA ASN A 75 22.48 37.08 2.63
C ASN A 75 22.18 35.69 3.22
N SER A 76 21.11 35.00 2.81
CA SER A 76 20.88 33.61 3.20
C SER A 76 20.82 32.75 1.94
N GLY A 77 21.69 31.74 1.84
CA GLY A 77 21.56 30.71 0.80
C GLY A 77 20.16 30.08 0.82
N PRO A 78 19.68 29.48 -0.29
CA PRO A 78 18.38 28.83 -0.32
C PRO A 78 18.31 27.81 0.82
N LYS A 79 17.41 28.02 1.78
CA LYS A 79 17.02 26.94 2.68
C LYS A 79 16.16 26.00 1.85
N GLU A 80 16.76 24.91 1.39
CA GLU A 80 16.01 23.79 0.80
C GLU A 80 15.04 23.27 1.86
N THR A 81 13.79 23.72 1.76
CA THR A 81 12.70 23.06 2.44
C THR A 81 12.16 22.07 1.41
N PRO A 82 12.14 20.76 1.68
CA PRO A 82 11.66 19.78 0.72
C PRO A 82 10.24 20.17 0.28
N GLY A 83 10.06 20.42 -1.02
CA GLY A 83 8.74 20.57 -1.61
C GLY A 83 8.12 19.22 -1.95
N LEU A 84 6.87 19.21 -2.40
CA LEU A 84 6.13 17.97 -2.72
C LEU A 84 6.64 17.23 -3.97
N GLY A 85 7.69 17.73 -4.65
CA GLY A 85 8.17 17.15 -5.91
C GLY A 85 8.57 15.68 -5.79
N LYS A 86 9.37 15.32 -4.77
CA LYS A 86 9.82 13.94 -4.57
C LYS A 86 8.65 13.02 -4.21
N GLU A 87 7.70 13.52 -3.44
CA GLU A 87 6.48 12.82 -3.05
C GLU A 87 5.58 12.58 -4.25
N LEU A 88 5.41 13.57 -5.14
CA LEU A 88 4.63 13.43 -6.37
C LEU A 88 5.26 12.42 -7.34
N GLU A 89 6.58 12.38 -7.45
CA GLU A 89 7.30 11.35 -8.22
C GLU A 89 7.05 9.95 -7.65
N ALA A 90 7.19 9.78 -6.33
CA ALA A 90 6.93 8.50 -5.66
C ALA A 90 5.46 8.04 -5.82
N LEU A 91 4.52 8.99 -5.75
CA LEU A 91 3.10 8.71 -6.01
C LEU A 91 2.86 8.32 -7.46
N ASN A 92 3.53 8.99 -8.40
CA ASN A 92 3.41 8.63 -9.81
C ASN A 92 3.87 7.18 -10.01
N THR A 93 5.06 6.81 -9.51
CA THR A 93 5.54 5.43 -9.54
C THR A 93 4.52 4.47 -8.92
N LEU A 94 3.98 4.76 -7.74
CA LEU A 94 2.99 3.90 -7.07
C LEU A 94 1.71 3.67 -7.90
N PHE A 95 1.22 4.71 -8.57
CA PHE A 95 -0.01 4.64 -9.36
C PHE A 95 0.21 4.31 -10.85
N THR A 96 1.46 4.16 -11.30
CA THR A 96 1.79 3.72 -12.67
C THR A 96 2.45 2.35 -12.72
N GLU A 97 3.26 2.03 -11.71
CA GLU A 97 3.97 0.77 -11.58
C GLU A 97 3.42 0.00 -10.37
N PRO A 98 2.89 -1.21 -10.58
CA PRO A 98 2.35 -2.02 -9.51
C PRO A 98 3.49 -2.72 -8.73
N ASP A 99 4.31 -1.92 -8.06
CA ASP A 99 5.15 -2.39 -6.97
C ASP A 99 4.44 -1.99 -5.66
N PHE A 100 4.25 -2.97 -4.78
CA PHE A 100 3.53 -2.82 -3.50
C PHE A 100 4.45 -3.16 -2.35
N SER A 101 5.70 -2.73 -2.49
CA SER A 101 6.71 -2.86 -1.46
C SER A 101 6.27 -2.16 -0.17
N LYS A 102 6.84 -2.62 0.95
CA LYS A 102 6.59 -2.02 2.26
C LYS A 102 7.05 -0.57 2.29
N GLU A 103 8.13 -0.28 1.58
CA GLU A 103 8.75 1.03 1.42
C GLU A 103 7.80 2.01 0.74
N GLN A 104 7.14 1.60 -0.34
CA GLN A 104 6.14 2.42 -1.02
C GLN A 104 4.91 2.69 -0.16
N MET A 105 4.47 1.71 0.63
CA MET A 105 3.36 1.89 1.58
C MET A 105 3.69 2.88 2.69
N ASN A 106 4.88 2.76 3.28
CA ASN A 106 5.35 3.71 4.28
C ASN A 106 5.48 5.11 3.69
N SER A 107 5.92 5.21 2.44
CA SER A 107 6.03 6.48 1.71
C SER A 107 4.64 7.09 1.47
N LEU A 108 3.67 6.30 0.99
CA LEU A 108 2.28 6.75 0.81
C LEU A 108 1.67 7.25 2.13
N GLN A 109 1.82 6.48 3.21
CA GLN A 109 1.31 6.86 4.53
C GLN A 109 1.98 8.15 5.02
N SER A 110 3.30 8.29 4.85
CA SER A 110 4.02 9.51 5.21
C SER A 110 3.51 10.73 4.43
N VAL A 111 3.22 10.59 3.13
CA VAL A 111 2.67 11.69 2.33
C VAL A 111 1.26 12.05 2.79
N ILE A 112 0.43 11.05 3.08
CA ILE A 112 -0.90 11.24 3.65
C ILE A 112 -0.82 12.02 4.97
N ASP A 113 0.07 11.62 5.87
CA ASP A 113 0.24 12.24 7.18
C ASP A 113 0.72 13.70 7.04
N ILE A 114 1.66 13.97 6.12
CA ILE A 114 2.12 15.33 5.79
C ILE A 114 0.94 16.17 5.29
N ILE A 115 0.19 15.67 4.30
CA ILE A 115 -0.96 16.39 3.74
C ILE A 115 -2.00 16.68 4.82
N PHE A 116 -2.39 15.70 5.64
CA PHE A 116 -3.39 15.94 6.69
C PHE A 116 -2.87 16.86 7.81
N SER A 117 -1.58 16.77 8.16
CA SER A 117 -0.98 17.66 9.16
C SER A 117 -0.92 19.11 8.70
N HIS A 118 -0.58 19.35 7.43
CA HIS A 118 -0.54 20.67 6.81
C HIS A 118 -1.93 21.19 6.42
N GLY A 119 -2.89 20.30 6.21
CA GLY A 119 -4.28 20.60 5.86
C GLY A 119 -5.17 21.05 7.01
N LYS A 120 -4.65 21.15 8.24
CA LYS A 120 -5.41 21.66 9.39
C LYS A 120 -6.04 23.01 9.05
N GLU A 121 -7.31 23.18 9.42
CA GLU A 121 -8.12 24.33 9.00
C GLU A 121 -7.48 25.68 9.35
N GLN A 122 -6.83 25.78 10.51
CA GLN A 122 -6.15 26.98 10.99
C GLN A 122 -4.62 26.90 10.87
N GLY A 123 -4.09 25.85 10.23
CA GLY A 123 -2.65 25.63 10.08
C GLY A 123 -2.00 26.61 9.11
N ASP A 124 -0.85 27.17 9.47
CA ASP A 124 -0.17 28.19 8.65
C ASP A 124 0.36 27.64 7.32
N LEU A 125 0.60 26.33 7.24
CA LEU A 125 1.04 25.64 6.03
C LEU A 125 -0.12 25.25 5.10
N ASN A 126 -1.36 25.47 5.53
CA ASN A 126 -2.52 25.24 4.69
C ASN A 126 -2.58 26.31 3.60
N PRO A 127 -2.69 25.97 2.30
CA PRO A 127 -2.78 26.98 1.24
C PRO A 127 -3.93 27.97 1.41
N ARG A 128 -5.00 27.63 2.14
CA ARG A 128 -6.08 28.57 2.51
C ARG A 128 -5.61 29.72 3.39
N ASN A 129 -4.53 29.53 4.14
CA ASN A 129 -4.06 30.39 5.22
C ASN A 129 -2.79 31.17 4.87
N ILE A 130 -2.33 31.08 3.62
CA ILE A 130 -1.22 31.91 3.14
C ILE A 130 -1.64 33.37 3.26
N LYS A 131 -0.96 34.12 4.13
CA LYS A 131 -1.27 35.51 4.47
C LYS A 131 -0.64 36.47 3.46
N PHE A 132 -1.44 37.39 2.97
CA PHE A 132 -1.02 38.53 2.17
C PHE A 132 -1.45 39.85 2.80
N ASP A 133 -0.70 40.91 2.48
CA ASP A 133 -1.06 42.28 2.80
C ASP A 133 -2.10 42.81 1.80
N GLY A 134 -3.38 42.49 2.04
CA GLY A 134 -4.49 42.94 1.22
C GLY A 134 -4.77 44.44 1.37
N ILE A 135 -5.35 45.04 0.33
CA ILE A 135 -5.72 46.46 0.32
C ILE A 135 -7.07 46.67 1.02
N ASP A 136 -7.12 47.57 2.01
CA ASP A 136 -8.38 47.93 2.67
C ASP A 136 -8.98 49.23 2.14
N LYS A 137 -8.25 50.34 2.23
CA LYS A 137 -8.68 51.67 1.73
C LYS A 137 -7.59 52.30 0.87
N ILE A 138 -7.98 52.87 -0.25
CA ILE A 138 -7.06 53.57 -1.18
C ILE A 138 -7.13 55.07 -0.88
N LYS A 139 -5.97 55.67 -0.56
CA LYS A 139 -5.82 57.11 -0.34
C LYS A 139 -5.29 57.77 -1.62
N ARG A 140 -6.22 58.13 -2.52
CA ARG A 140 -5.89 58.64 -3.86
C ARG A 140 -4.95 59.86 -3.85
N ALA A 141 -5.25 60.84 -2.99
CA ALA A 141 -4.45 62.07 -2.89
C ALA A 141 -2.99 61.82 -2.50
N GLN A 142 -2.72 60.71 -1.80
CA GLN A 142 -1.38 60.36 -1.33
C GLN A 142 -0.72 59.28 -2.19
N GLY A 143 -1.42 58.70 -3.17
CA GLY A 143 -0.94 57.54 -3.91
C GLY A 143 -0.62 56.33 -3.01
N THR A 144 -1.32 56.17 -1.88
CA THR A 144 -1.06 55.09 -0.90
C THR A 144 -2.33 54.31 -0.57
N ALA A 145 -2.18 53.22 0.19
CA ALA A 145 -3.29 52.42 0.67
C ALA A 145 -3.04 51.87 2.09
N THR A 146 -4.10 51.70 2.87
CA THR A 146 -4.06 50.94 4.13
C THR A 146 -4.14 49.44 3.83
N LYS A 147 -3.45 48.65 4.65
CA LYS A 147 -3.35 47.20 4.49
C LYS A 147 -4.18 46.48 5.55
N LYS A 148 -4.72 45.32 5.20
CA LYS A 148 -5.33 44.35 6.10
C LYS A 148 -4.98 42.93 5.66
N PRO A 149 -4.92 41.95 6.58
CA PRO A 149 -4.68 40.57 6.20
C PRO A 149 -5.75 40.08 5.20
N VAL A 150 -5.29 39.36 4.19
CA VAL A 150 -6.11 38.55 3.28
C VAL A 150 -5.42 37.21 3.14
N TYR A 151 -6.18 36.12 3.18
CA TYR A 151 -5.68 34.76 3.13
C TYR A 151 -6.02 34.08 1.80
N GLY A 152 -5.20 33.13 1.36
CA GLY A 152 -5.41 32.29 0.18
C GLY A 152 -4.87 32.89 -1.11
N HIS A 153 -5.36 34.07 -1.52
CA HIS A 153 -4.91 34.74 -2.73
C HIS A 153 -4.86 36.26 -2.59
N TYR A 154 -3.82 36.91 -3.12
CA TYR A 154 -3.60 38.35 -2.95
C TYR A 154 -4.41 39.24 -3.92
N ARG A 155 -4.76 38.70 -5.10
CA ARG A 155 -5.37 39.46 -6.22
C ARG A 155 -6.88 39.73 -6.05
N THR A 156 -7.22 40.44 -4.98
CA THR A 156 -8.59 40.86 -4.66
C THR A 156 -9.08 42.03 -5.54
N PRO A 157 -10.39 42.30 -5.62
CA PRO A 157 -10.91 43.48 -6.34
C PRO A 157 -10.31 44.81 -5.87
N LYS A 158 -10.07 44.95 -4.56
CA LYS A 158 -9.43 46.14 -3.99
C LYS A 158 -7.96 46.26 -4.40
N TYR A 159 -7.24 45.14 -4.48
CA TYR A 159 -5.86 45.10 -4.94
C TYR A 159 -5.74 45.53 -6.40
N VAL A 160 -6.54 44.95 -7.30
CA VAL A 160 -6.55 45.30 -8.74
C VAL A 160 -6.89 46.78 -8.93
N ARG A 161 -7.90 47.29 -8.21
CA ARG A 161 -8.28 48.71 -8.24
C ARG A 161 -7.13 49.62 -7.80
N TYR A 162 -6.41 49.25 -6.75
CA TYR A 162 -5.24 50.00 -6.29
C TYR A 162 -4.13 50.01 -7.33
N ARG A 163 -3.83 48.87 -7.97
CA ARG A 163 -2.80 48.77 -9.01
C ARG A 163 -3.16 49.60 -10.26
N ARG A 164 -4.42 49.59 -10.70
CA ARG A 164 -4.88 50.42 -11.82
C ARG A 164 -4.79 51.92 -11.50
N ILE A 165 -5.33 52.36 -10.35
CA ILE A 165 -5.43 53.79 -10.00
C ILE A 165 -4.09 54.39 -9.59
N VAL A 166 -3.29 53.67 -8.79
CA VAL A 166 -2.09 54.23 -8.14
C VAL A 166 -0.81 53.82 -8.87
N ARG A 167 -0.77 52.64 -9.50
CA ARG A 167 0.43 52.15 -10.20
C ARG A 167 0.34 52.24 -11.72
N GLY A 168 -0.81 52.63 -12.28
CA GLY A 168 -1.00 52.77 -13.73
C GLY A 168 -0.77 51.48 -14.51
N LYS A 169 -0.91 50.32 -13.87
CA LYS A 169 -0.71 49.01 -14.51
C LYS A 169 -2.06 48.42 -14.91
N GLU A 170 -2.20 48.06 -16.19
CA GLU A 170 -3.26 47.16 -16.64
C GLU A 170 -2.94 45.74 -16.16
N GLU A 171 -3.42 45.41 -14.97
CA GLU A 171 -3.46 44.04 -14.49
C GLU A 171 -4.76 43.34 -14.89
N GLN A 172 -4.66 42.02 -14.95
CA GLN A 172 -5.80 41.12 -15.01
C GLN A 172 -6.85 41.39 -13.94
N ASP A 173 -8.03 40.89 -14.21
CA ASP A 173 -9.13 40.99 -13.29
C ASP A 173 -8.88 40.25 -11.97
N ALA A 174 -9.66 40.65 -10.97
CA ALA A 174 -9.63 40.00 -9.68
C ALA A 174 -9.92 38.51 -9.83
N VAL A 175 -9.26 37.68 -9.02
CA VAL A 175 -9.59 36.25 -8.98
C VAL A 175 -10.97 36.04 -8.38
N ASP A 176 -11.48 34.80 -8.51
CA ASP A 176 -12.73 34.39 -7.90
C ASP A 176 -12.77 34.71 -6.40
N LYS A 177 -13.92 35.18 -5.92
CA LYS A 177 -14.11 35.59 -4.51
C LYS A 177 -13.89 34.45 -3.52
N THR A 178 -14.07 33.20 -3.95
CA THR A 178 -13.82 32.03 -3.11
C THR A 178 -12.34 31.81 -2.86
N TRP A 179 -11.43 32.35 -3.68
CA TRP A 179 -9.99 32.08 -3.54
C TRP A 179 -9.31 32.91 -2.46
N PHE A 180 -10.01 33.89 -1.89
CA PHE A 180 -9.48 34.73 -0.83
C PHE A 180 -10.51 34.99 0.28
N SER A 181 -10.04 35.15 1.51
CA SER A 181 -10.88 35.54 2.65
C SER A 181 -10.13 36.48 3.60
N PRO A 182 -10.81 37.40 4.30
CA PRO A 182 -10.22 38.10 5.44
C PRO A 182 -9.88 37.16 6.62
N ASN A 183 -10.45 35.96 6.66
CA ASN A 183 -10.31 34.99 7.75
C ASN A 183 -9.52 33.75 7.30
N LYS A 184 -8.79 33.14 8.22
CA LYS A 184 -8.15 31.83 8.02
C LYS A 184 -9.20 30.73 7.89
N GLY A 185 -8.90 29.73 7.08
CA GLY A 185 -9.68 28.50 6.91
C GLY A 185 -10.78 28.58 5.84
N GLU A 186 -11.17 29.79 5.41
CA GLU A 186 -12.32 29.99 4.53
C GLU A 186 -11.97 30.02 3.03
N ALA A 187 -10.79 30.53 2.68
CA ALA A 187 -10.39 30.69 1.28
C ALA A 187 -10.22 29.33 0.60
N MET A 188 -10.53 29.23 -0.69
CA MET A 188 -10.41 28.02 -1.51
C MET A 188 -9.56 28.28 -2.76
N PRO A 189 -8.28 28.67 -2.62
CA PRO A 189 -7.41 28.93 -3.77
C PRO A 189 -7.13 27.65 -4.59
N PRO A 190 -6.71 27.75 -5.86
CA PRO A 190 -6.49 26.58 -6.74
C PRO A 190 -5.58 25.51 -6.15
N MET A 191 -4.51 25.91 -5.46
CA MET A 191 -3.60 24.98 -4.78
C MET A 191 -4.29 24.22 -3.64
N TRP A 192 -5.14 24.88 -2.85
CA TRP A 192 -5.94 24.19 -1.83
C TRP A 192 -6.92 23.21 -2.49
N GLN A 193 -7.56 23.61 -3.58
CA GLN A 193 -8.51 22.75 -4.29
C GLN A 193 -7.84 21.49 -4.85
N ALA A 194 -6.63 21.61 -5.41
CA ALA A 194 -5.89 20.47 -5.91
C ALA A 194 -5.46 19.49 -4.79
N ILE A 195 -5.16 19.98 -3.59
CA ILE A 195 -4.70 19.10 -2.50
C ILE A 195 -5.88 18.54 -1.68
N TYR A 196 -6.88 19.36 -1.36
CA TYR A 196 -7.94 19.04 -0.39
C TYR A 196 -9.36 19.26 -0.93
N GLY A 197 -9.50 19.80 -2.14
CA GLY A 197 -10.79 20.13 -2.72
C GLY A 197 -11.68 18.91 -2.93
N ASP A 198 -12.98 19.14 -2.89
CA ASP A 198 -14.00 18.14 -3.20
C ASP A 198 -14.41 18.15 -4.68
N GLY A 199 -13.68 18.89 -5.53
CA GLY A 199 -13.98 19.02 -6.97
C GLY A 199 -15.22 19.85 -7.29
N SER A 200 -15.75 20.63 -6.34
CA SER A 200 -16.96 21.46 -6.56
C SER A 200 -16.66 22.87 -7.07
N LYS A 201 -15.39 23.29 -7.11
CA LYS A 201 -14.99 24.68 -7.42
C LYS A 201 -13.95 24.74 -8.52
N ALA A 202 -14.09 25.73 -9.38
CA ALA A 202 -13.09 26.08 -10.38
C ALA A 202 -11.83 26.68 -9.71
N PRO A 203 -10.64 26.44 -10.29
CA PRO A 203 -10.42 25.79 -11.59
C PRO A 203 -10.25 24.27 -11.49
N PHE A 204 -10.33 23.69 -10.29
CA PHE A 204 -10.13 22.26 -10.04
C PHE A 204 -11.45 21.47 -9.92
N ASP A 205 -12.48 21.90 -10.65
CA ASP A 205 -13.79 21.27 -10.66
C ASP A 205 -13.78 19.95 -11.44
N GLY A 206 -14.65 19.01 -11.03
CA GLY A 206 -14.80 17.69 -11.64
C GLY A 206 -13.81 16.64 -11.14
N VAL A 207 -12.76 17.03 -10.41
CA VAL A 207 -11.74 16.11 -9.88
C VAL A 207 -11.54 16.34 -8.38
N LYS A 208 -11.49 15.25 -7.60
CA LYS A 208 -11.23 15.32 -6.15
C LYS A 208 -9.76 15.66 -5.88
N GLY A 209 -9.49 16.35 -4.78
CA GLY A 209 -8.14 16.70 -4.38
C GLY A 209 -7.28 15.48 -4.00
N LEU A 210 -5.96 15.71 -3.98
CA LEU A 210 -4.94 14.70 -3.73
C LEU A 210 -5.22 13.87 -2.47
N ALA A 211 -5.58 14.51 -1.36
CA ALA A 211 -5.88 13.84 -0.09
C ALA A 211 -6.94 12.73 -0.24
N HIS A 212 -7.96 12.97 -1.06
CA HIS A 212 -9.01 11.99 -1.33
C HIS A 212 -8.47 10.81 -2.14
N ILE A 213 -7.69 11.09 -3.18
CA ILE A 213 -7.09 10.08 -4.06
C ILE A 213 -6.14 9.18 -3.28
N LEU A 214 -5.28 9.77 -2.43
CA LEU A 214 -4.35 9.00 -1.61
C LEU A 214 -5.06 8.14 -0.57
N THR A 215 -6.10 8.66 0.08
CA THR A 215 -6.92 7.89 1.03
C THR A 215 -7.59 6.71 0.33
N LYS A 216 -8.11 6.93 -0.88
CA LYS A 216 -8.72 5.88 -1.72
C LYS A 216 -7.68 4.84 -2.16
N GLY A 217 -6.49 5.28 -2.56
CA GLY A 217 -5.36 4.43 -2.91
C GLY A 217 -4.93 3.56 -1.73
N LEU A 218 -4.71 4.14 -0.55
CA LEU A 218 -4.37 3.41 0.66
C LEU A 218 -5.42 2.35 1.02
N LYS A 219 -6.71 2.72 0.92
CA LYS A 219 -7.81 1.77 1.13
C LYS A 219 -7.78 0.62 0.12
N MET A 220 -7.62 0.93 -1.17
CA MET A 220 -7.50 -0.06 -2.24
C MET A 220 -6.36 -1.06 -1.98
N LEU A 221 -5.22 -0.58 -1.50
CA LEU A 221 -4.06 -1.41 -1.17
C LEU A 221 -4.30 -2.28 0.06
N ASN A 222 -4.93 -1.73 1.11
CA ASN A 222 -5.26 -2.48 2.32
C ASN A 222 -6.35 -3.54 2.09
N GLU A 223 -7.27 -3.29 1.16
CA GLU A 223 -8.35 -4.21 0.78
C GLU A 223 -7.96 -5.13 -0.40
N ALA A 224 -6.71 -5.07 -0.87
CA ALA A 224 -6.24 -5.91 -1.97
C ALA A 224 -6.32 -7.40 -1.60
N GLU A 225 -6.89 -8.19 -2.51
CA GLU A 225 -6.98 -9.65 -2.38
C GLU A 225 -5.84 -10.28 -3.19
N HIS A 226 -4.97 -11.03 -2.51
CA HIS A 226 -3.80 -11.70 -3.08
C HIS A 226 -4.07 -13.19 -3.24
N SER A 227 -3.69 -13.73 -4.39
CA SER A 227 -3.62 -15.16 -4.65
C SER A 227 -2.17 -15.52 -4.99
N ILE A 228 -1.52 -16.35 -4.16
CA ILE A 228 -0.13 -16.76 -4.40
C ILE A 228 -0.12 -17.92 -5.39
N THR A 229 0.55 -17.74 -6.52
CA THR A 229 0.49 -18.67 -7.65
C THR A 229 1.37 -19.90 -7.45
N LYS A 230 1.11 -20.92 -8.26
CA LYS A 230 1.92 -22.15 -8.31
C LYS A 230 3.34 -21.91 -8.83
N ASP A 231 3.58 -20.83 -9.57
CA ASP A 231 4.90 -20.48 -10.13
C ASP A 231 5.85 -19.91 -9.06
N GLY A 232 5.28 -19.32 -7.99
CA GLY A 232 6.02 -18.82 -6.84
C GLY A 232 5.32 -19.19 -5.53
N PRO A 233 5.25 -20.49 -5.18
CA PRO A 233 4.47 -20.98 -4.04
C PRO A 233 5.16 -20.67 -2.72
N VAL A 234 4.39 -20.71 -1.63
CA VAL A 234 4.89 -20.56 -0.25
C VAL A 234 5.76 -21.77 0.11
N LYS A 235 7.04 -21.54 0.41
CA LYS A 235 8.00 -22.61 0.73
C LYS A 235 7.94 -22.98 2.20
N ILE A 236 7.49 -24.21 2.50
CA ILE A 236 7.49 -24.81 3.83
C ILE A 236 8.67 -25.77 3.91
N GLU A 237 9.87 -25.20 4.08
CA GLU A 237 11.12 -25.98 4.12
C GLU A 237 11.97 -25.68 5.36
N GLN A 238 11.91 -24.44 5.86
CA GLN A 238 12.71 -23.97 6.98
C GLN A 238 12.34 -24.64 8.31
N GLN A 239 13.24 -24.58 9.28
CA GLN A 239 13.00 -25.08 10.62
C GLN A 239 11.78 -24.35 11.24
N GLY A 240 10.86 -25.11 11.85
CA GLY A 240 9.63 -24.57 12.43
C GLY A 240 8.55 -24.17 11.41
N ALA A 241 8.85 -24.10 10.11
CA ALA A 241 7.87 -23.69 9.09
C ALA A 241 6.67 -24.65 9.02
N ALA A 242 6.90 -25.95 9.16
CA ALA A 242 5.82 -26.94 9.14
C ALA A 242 4.90 -26.84 10.36
N GLU A 243 5.47 -26.66 11.54
CA GLU A 243 4.70 -26.48 12.77
C GLU A 243 3.89 -25.17 12.70
N LYS A 244 4.53 -24.08 12.25
CA LYS A 244 3.86 -22.80 12.03
C LYS A 244 2.72 -22.91 11.02
N ALA A 245 2.92 -23.62 9.91
CA ALA A 245 1.88 -23.83 8.92
C ALA A 245 0.73 -24.70 9.46
N TYR A 246 1.02 -25.80 10.16
CA TYR A 246 0.01 -26.67 10.76
C TYR A 246 -0.81 -25.97 11.87
N ASN A 247 -0.14 -25.19 12.72
CA ASN A 247 -0.78 -24.46 13.82
C ASN A 247 -1.43 -23.14 13.37
N GLY A 248 -0.95 -22.53 12.29
CA GLY A 248 -1.44 -21.23 11.85
C GLY A 248 -2.41 -21.25 10.68
N LEU A 249 -2.61 -22.39 10.00
CA LEU A 249 -3.45 -22.50 8.80
C LEU A 249 -4.46 -23.64 8.95
N GLY A 250 -5.73 -23.30 9.15
CA GLY A 250 -6.79 -24.26 9.47
C GLY A 250 -7.00 -25.32 8.39
N GLU A 251 -6.95 -24.94 7.12
CA GLU A 251 -7.12 -25.86 6.00
C GLU A 251 -5.96 -26.87 5.89
N ILE A 252 -4.71 -26.44 6.07
CA ILE A 252 -3.55 -27.37 6.14
C ILE A 252 -3.75 -28.37 7.27
N ARG A 253 -4.15 -27.88 8.45
CA ARG A 253 -4.39 -28.74 9.62
C ARG A 253 -5.46 -29.78 9.33
N ALA A 254 -6.59 -29.36 8.75
CA ALA A 254 -7.69 -30.23 8.40
C ALA A 254 -7.27 -31.29 7.37
N MET A 255 -6.56 -30.89 6.32
CA MET A 255 -6.00 -31.81 5.31
C MET A 255 -5.05 -32.82 5.94
N MET A 256 -4.13 -32.39 6.79
CA MET A 256 -3.17 -33.27 7.45
C MET A 256 -3.84 -34.25 8.43
N ASN A 257 -4.83 -33.79 9.20
CA ASN A 257 -5.60 -34.64 10.11
C ASN A 257 -6.43 -35.70 9.37
N ALA A 258 -6.97 -35.35 8.20
CA ALA A 258 -7.66 -36.29 7.34
C ALA A 258 -6.68 -37.34 6.78
N MET A 259 -5.59 -36.89 6.16
CA MET A 259 -4.58 -37.79 5.58
C MET A 259 -3.95 -38.70 6.62
N ALA A 260 -3.68 -38.23 7.84
CA ALA A 260 -3.07 -39.04 8.91
C ALA A 260 -3.93 -40.23 9.37
N LYS A 261 -5.24 -40.19 9.11
CA LYS A 261 -6.22 -41.23 9.50
C LYS A 261 -6.70 -42.08 8.33
N ASP A 262 -6.27 -41.74 7.12
CA ASP A 262 -6.74 -42.37 5.90
C ASP A 262 -5.73 -43.43 5.44
N ASP A 263 -6.22 -44.65 5.25
CA ASP A 263 -5.42 -45.79 4.79
C ASP A 263 -4.82 -45.54 3.41
N GLU A 264 -5.42 -44.67 2.58
CA GLU A 264 -4.81 -44.22 1.33
C GLU A 264 -3.45 -43.54 1.56
N PHE A 265 -3.15 -43.02 2.75
CA PHE A 265 -1.87 -42.41 3.08
C PHE A 265 -0.99 -43.29 3.96
N THR A 266 -1.29 -44.59 4.03
CA THR A 266 -0.46 -45.59 4.69
C THR A 266 0.16 -46.53 3.64
N THR A 267 1.47 -46.71 3.70
CA THR A 267 2.17 -47.66 2.83
C THR A 267 1.96 -49.10 3.31
N SER A 268 2.25 -50.10 2.47
CA SER A 268 2.19 -51.52 2.86
C SER A 268 3.07 -51.88 4.06
N LYS A 269 4.09 -51.06 4.36
CA LYS A 269 4.97 -51.20 5.53
C LYS A 269 4.50 -50.40 6.75
N GLY A 270 3.28 -49.87 6.75
CA GLY A 270 2.73 -49.06 7.83
C GLY A 270 3.28 -47.63 7.92
N ASN A 271 4.23 -47.23 7.06
CA ASN A 271 4.77 -45.86 7.06
C ASN A 271 3.80 -44.88 6.40
N PHE A 272 3.79 -43.62 6.85
CA PHE A 272 3.04 -42.55 6.19
C PHE A 272 3.55 -42.32 4.76
N ALA A 273 2.64 -42.30 3.79
CA ALA A 273 2.91 -42.14 2.37
C ALA A 273 3.20 -40.66 2.03
N THR A 274 4.31 -40.14 2.57
CA THR A 274 4.72 -38.72 2.45
C THR A 274 4.74 -38.20 1.02
N THR A 275 5.10 -39.03 0.02
CA THR A 275 5.08 -38.64 -1.39
C THR A 275 3.65 -38.34 -1.88
N ARG A 276 2.69 -39.20 -1.53
CA ARG A 276 1.28 -39.04 -1.93
C ARG A 276 0.66 -37.83 -1.24
N ALA A 277 0.87 -37.69 0.07
CA ALA A 277 0.43 -36.53 0.85
C ALA A 277 1.00 -35.22 0.31
N ARG A 278 2.32 -35.20 0.02
CA ARG A 278 2.99 -34.05 -0.59
C ARG A 278 2.35 -33.65 -1.92
N THR A 279 2.14 -34.61 -2.82
CA THR A 279 1.54 -34.33 -4.14
C THR A 279 0.16 -33.70 -3.99
N ARG A 280 -0.66 -34.21 -3.07
CA ARG A 280 -2.00 -33.68 -2.83
C ARG A 280 -1.95 -32.24 -2.30
N LEU A 281 -1.15 -32.00 -1.26
CA LEU A 281 -0.92 -30.67 -0.68
C LEU A 281 -0.43 -29.63 -1.71
N MET A 282 0.44 -30.02 -2.63
CA MET A 282 0.99 -29.10 -3.65
C MET A 282 0.06 -28.89 -4.85
N SER A 283 -0.97 -29.72 -5.00
CA SER A 283 -1.89 -29.68 -6.15
C SER A 283 -3.08 -28.75 -5.96
N VAL A 284 -3.45 -28.45 -4.71
CA VAL A 284 -4.67 -27.72 -4.35
C VAL A 284 -4.27 -26.35 -3.77
N PRO A 285 -4.92 -25.24 -4.18
CA PRO A 285 -4.75 -23.96 -3.51
C PRO A 285 -5.36 -24.03 -2.11
N ILE A 286 -4.63 -23.50 -1.13
CA ILE A 286 -5.07 -23.43 0.26
C ILE A 286 -5.69 -22.06 0.49
N SER A 287 -6.89 -22.02 1.01
CA SER A 287 -7.62 -20.80 1.34
C SER A 287 -7.21 -20.28 2.71
N THR A 288 -7.27 -18.96 2.89
CA THR A 288 -7.30 -18.35 4.21
C THR A 288 -8.69 -17.75 4.46
N HIS A 289 -9.20 -17.94 5.67
CA HIS A 289 -10.50 -17.44 6.07
C HIS A 289 -10.38 -16.27 7.04
N THR A 290 -9.24 -16.15 7.72
CA THR A 290 -9.00 -15.12 8.74
C THR A 290 -7.78 -14.26 8.44
N ASN A 291 -7.76 -13.04 8.98
CA ASN A 291 -6.58 -12.18 8.89
C ASN A 291 -5.36 -12.82 9.56
N ALA A 292 -5.54 -13.59 10.63
CA ALA A 292 -4.44 -14.29 11.31
C ALA A 292 -3.78 -15.36 10.42
N GLU A 293 -4.58 -16.10 9.65
CA GLU A 293 -4.07 -17.06 8.66
C GLU A 293 -3.32 -16.34 7.53
N SER A 294 -3.89 -15.25 6.99
CA SER A 294 -3.19 -14.44 5.99
C SER A 294 -1.85 -13.89 6.50
N GLN A 295 -1.78 -13.43 7.76
CA GLN A 295 -0.53 -12.99 8.37
C GLN A 295 0.46 -14.14 8.57
N THR A 296 -0.02 -15.35 8.87
CA THR A 296 0.82 -16.55 8.92
C THR A 296 1.46 -16.82 7.57
N VAL A 297 0.69 -16.75 6.48
CA VAL A 297 1.23 -16.92 5.12
C VAL A 297 2.25 -15.84 4.79
N LYS A 298 1.96 -14.57 5.09
CA LYS A 298 2.91 -13.46 4.91
C LYS A 298 4.21 -13.70 5.68
N ALA A 299 4.11 -14.20 6.90
CA ALA A 299 5.27 -14.52 7.70
C ALA A 299 6.07 -15.73 7.18
N LEU A 300 5.44 -16.67 6.47
CA LEU A 300 6.14 -17.76 5.77
C LEU A 300 6.81 -17.27 4.47
N LEU A 301 6.28 -16.22 3.85
CA LEU A 301 6.84 -15.60 2.65
C LEU A 301 7.92 -14.54 2.92
N GLY A 302 8.17 -14.17 4.18
CA GLY A 302 9.00 -13.01 4.51
C GLY A 302 8.35 -11.66 4.17
N ALA A 303 7.03 -11.64 3.98
CA ALA A 303 6.22 -10.49 3.57
C ALA A 303 5.48 -9.81 4.74
N ILE A 304 6.02 -9.88 5.97
CA ILE A 304 5.38 -9.31 7.16
C ILE A 304 5.24 -7.80 7.00
N GLY A 305 4.02 -7.29 7.20
CA GLY A 305 3.68 -5.87 7.09
C GLY A 305 3.39 -5.38 5.68
N GLN A 306 3.44 -6.24 4.65
CA GLN A 306 2.90 -5.90 3.34
C GLN A 306 1.36 -5.81 3.41
N PRO A 307 0.72 -4.93 2.62
CA PRO A 307 -0.73 -4.66 2.70
C PRO A 307 -1.58 -5.80 2.10
N GLY A 308 -2.90 -5.67 2.19
CA GLY A 308 -3.88 -6.60 1.64
C GLY A 308 -4.03 -7.92 2.40
N ARG A 309 -4.89 -8.82 1.89
CA ARG A 309 -5.16 -10.15 2.44
C ARG A 309 -4.86 -11.24 1.42
N ILE A 310 -4.15 -12.28 1.84
CA ILE A 310 -3.92 -13.46 1.02
C ILE A 310 -5.15 -14.34 1.13
N ASP A 311 -5.96 -14.42 0.08
CA ASP A 311 -7.19 -15.23 0.06
C ASP A 311 -6.87 -16.70 -0.19
N ASP A 312 -5.94 -16.99 -1.10
CA ASP A 312 -5.50 -18.34 -1.39
C ASP A 312 -4.02 -18.39 -1.79
N PHE A 313 -3.40 -19.56 -1.65
CA PHE A 313 -2.00 -19.78 -1.96
C PHE A 313 -1.67 -21.23 -2.29
N TYR A 314 -0.70 -21.43 -3.17
CA TYR A 314 -0.05 -22.72 -3.34
C TYR A 314 1.15 -22.87 -2.39
N ILE A 315 1.43 -24.11 -1.99
CA ILE A 315 2.61 -24.43 -1.17
C ILE A 315 3.60 -25.31 -1.93
N TYR A 316 4.87 -25.15 -1.57
CA TYR A 316 5.91 -26.13 -1.80
C TYR A 316 6.34 -26.68 -0.45
N ILE A 317 6.32 -28.01 -0.28
CA ILE A 317 6.68 -28.65 0.99
C ILE A 317 7.56 -29.88 0.75
N SER A 318 8.57 -30.08 1.58
CA SER A 318 9.45 -31.26 1.50
C SER A 318 8.82 -32.48 2.18
N ARG A 319 9.21 -33.70 1.78
CA ARG A 319 8.73 -34.95 2.39
C ARG A 319 8.99 -35.01 3.90
N ARG A 320 10.11 -34.44 4.36
CA ARG A 320 10.46 -34.36 5.78
C ARG A 320 9.46 -33.51 6.56
N GLN A 321 9.08 -32.36 5.99
CA GLN A 321 8.11 -31.45 6.62
C GLN A 321 6.69 -32.04 6.61
N VAL A 322 6.30 -32.76 5.55
CA VAL A 322 5.05 -33.53 5.52
C VAL A 322 5.03 -34.59 6.63
N ASN A 323 6.11 -35.35 6.80
CA ASN A 323 6.20 -36.35 7.87
C ASN A 323 6.11 -35.70 9.27
N HIS A 324 6.71 -34.52 9.43
CA HIS A 324 6.61 -33.77 10.68
C HIS A 324 5.16 -33.35 10.96
N MET A 325 4.46 -32.77 9.97
CA MET A 325 3.04 -32.44 10.11
C MET A 325 2.17 -33.67 10.39
N ALA A 326 2.49 -34.82 9.80
CA ALA A 326 1.73 -36.05 10.06
C ALA A 326 1.85 -36.47 11.53
N LYS A 327 3.04 -36.36 12.12
CA LYS A 327 3.25 -36.59 13.56
C LYS A 327 2.47 -35.59 14.43
N LEU A 328 2.47 -34.31 14.05
CA LEU A 328 1.65 -33.29 14.73
C LEU A 328 0.14 -33.61 14.64
N ALA A 329 -0.30 -34.19 13.53
CA ALA A 329 -1.65 -34.69 13.31
C ALA A 329 -1.98 -36.00 14.06
N GLY A 330 -1.04 -36.55 14.83
CA GLY A 330 -1.23 -37.76 15.62
C GLY A 330 -0.88 -39.07 14.91
N TRP A 331 -0.32 -39.03 13.69
CA TRP A 331 0.21 -40.23 13.06
C TRP A 331 1.40 -40.78 13.87
N LYS A 332 1.33 -42.06 14.22
CA LYS A 332 2.38 -42.76 14.95
C LYS A 332 3.16 -43.66 13.99
N PRO A 333 4.50 -43.63 14.00
CA PRO A 333 5.28 -44.59 13.25
C PRO A 333 5.00 -46.01 13.75
N PRO A 334 5.05 -47.01 12.87
CA PRO A 334 4.96 -48.40 13.30
C PRO A 334 6.06 -48.67 14.32
N GLU A 335 5.71 -49.34 15.42
CA GLU A 335 6.70 -49.83 16.37
C GLU A 335 7.70 -50.68 15.59
N LYS A 336 8.97 -50.30 15.65
CA LYS A 336 10.01 -51.18 15.13
C LYS A 336 10.00 -52.38 16.07
N GLU A 337 9.56 -53.53 15.58
CA GLU A 337 9.93 -54.79 16.21
C GLU A 337 11.44 -54.73 16.40
N GLU A 338 11.91 -54.79 17.65
CA GLU A 338 13.32 -54.95 17.94
C GLU A 338 13.79 -56.15 17.13
N VAL A 339 14.59 -55.89 16.10
CA VAL A 339 15.28 -56.95 15.39
C VAL A 339 16.20 -57.55 16.44
N LYS A 340 15.74 -58.63 17.08
CA LYS A 340 16.60 -59.48 17.91
C LYS A 340 17.77 -59.85 17.01
N THR A 341 18.92 -59.24 17.29
CA THR A 341 20.12 -59.58 16.56
C THR A 341 20.48 -61.02 16.90
N SER A 342 21.16 -61.75 16.02
CA SER A 342 21.59 -63.12 16.31
C SER A 342 22.45 -63.25 17.57
N ALA A 343 22.96 -62.12 18.11
CA ALA A 343 23.61 -62.05 19.41
C ALA A 343 22.65 -62.27 20.60
N ASP A 344 21.34 -62.06 20.44
CA ASP A 344 20.33 -62.24 21.49
C ASP A 344 19.74 -63.66 21.53
N ILE A 345 20.14 -64.54 20.61
CA ILE A 345 19.62 -65.92 20.49
C ILE A 345 20.59 -66.98 21.04
N GLU A 346 21.85 -66.66 21.36
CA GLU A 346 22.83 -67.65 21.86
C GLU A 346 23.34 -67.36 23.28
N ILE A 347 22.51 -67.56 24.31
CA ILE A 347 22.99 -68.03 25.63
C ILE A 347 21.96 -69.03 26.21
N ARG A 348 21.70 -70.12 25.49
CA ARG A 348 21.23 -71.36 26.10
C ARG A 348 21.91 -72.54 25.42
N ASP A 349 23.03 -72.91 26.01
CA ASP A 349 23.50 -74.29 26.21
C ASP A 349 24.93 -74.58 25.72
N TRP A 350 25.91 -74.18 26.54
CA TRP A 350 27.30 -74.62 26.41
C TRP A 350 27.61 -75.87 27.27
N ARG A 351 26.64 -76.40 28.05
CA ARG A 351 26.89 -77.48 29.01
C ARG A 351 26.72 -78.89 28.43
N THR A 352 26.27 -79.03 27.19
CA THR A 352 25.97 -80.36 26.60
C THR A 352 27.13 -80.97 25.78
N VAL A 353 28.25 -80.27 25.55
CA VAL A 353 29.30 -80.73 24.59
C VAL A 353 30.60 -81.27 25.22
N MET A 354 30.84 -81.17 26.53
CA MET A 354 32.10 -81.67 27.13
C MET A 354 31.91 -82.69 28.27
N LYS A 355 31.34 -83.86 27.96
CA LYS A 355 31.43 -85.03 28.86
C LYS A 355 31.32 -86.39 28.18
N VAL A 356 32.12 -86.63 27.14
CA VAL A 356 32.53 -88.00 26.74
C VAL A 356 33.97 -87.94 26.22
N MET A 357 34.92 -88.06 27.14
CA MET A 357 36.27 -88.60 26.91
C MET A 357 36.89 -88.89 28.28
N VAL A 358 36.65 -90.10 28.79
CA VAL A 358 37.61 -90.94 29.54
C VAL A 358 37.29 -92.38 29.17
#